data_AF-A0A2G3E5W6-F1
#
_entry.id   AF-A0A2G3E5W6-F1
#
_cell.length_a   1.000
_cell.length_b   1.000
_cell.length_c   1.000
_cell.angle_alpha   90.00
_cell.angle_beta   90.00
_cell.angle_gamma   90.00
#
_symmetry.space_group_name_H-M   'P 1'
#
loop_
_entity.id
_entity.type
_entity.pdbx_description
1 polymer ?
#
loop_
_entity_poly.entity_id
_entity_poly.type
_entity_poly.pdbx_seq_one_letter_code
_entity_poly.pdbx_strand_id
1 'polypeptide(L)'
;MNSIYIIDFCILAAAIYLLVVGIGMKKSGKIHKSVMGEELIKNCVDEKAFIDAIYPWMIVFSIASLIAGIAGFLLDYFKVISWANYPTLGLFLIVFFLFIFQYRRALKKYFKDM
;
A
#
# COMPACT_ATOMS: atom_id res chain seq x y z
N MET A 1 -24.50 -9.61 -6.63
CA MET A 1 -23.62 -9.01 -5.59
C MET A 1 -23.29 -7.60 -6.03
N ASN A 2 -23.56 -6.59 -5.19
CA ASN A 2 -23.28 -5.20 -5.54
C ASN A 2 -21.77 -5.00 -5.68
N SER A 3 -21.34 -4.41 -6.80
CA SER A 3 -19.93 -4.26 -7.21
C SER A 3 -19.06 -3.55 -6.16
N ILE A 4 -19.67 -2.79 -5.26
CA ILE A 4 -19.00 -1.99 -4.23
C ILE A 4 -18.30 -2.88 -3.20
N TYR A 5 -18.96 -3.96 -2.74
CA TYR A 5 -18.36 -4.90 -1.78
C TYR A 5 -17.11 -5.62 -2.31
N ILE A 6 -17.03 -5.82 -3.62
CA ILE A 6 -15.89 -6.49 -4.25
C ILE A 6 -14.67 -5.57 -4.22
N ILE A 7 -14.86 -4.27 -4.44
CA ILE A 7 -13.78 -3.28 -4.44
C ILE A 7 -13.21 -3.12 -3.03
N ASP A 8 -14.05 -2.99 -2.00
CA ASP A 8 -13.60 -2.86 -0.61
C ASP A 8 -12.86 -4.10 -0.13
N PHE A 9 -13.35 -5.29 -0.52
CA PHE A 9 -12.66 -6.54 -0.22
C PHE A 9 -11.29 -6.63 -0.90
N CYS A 10 -11.18 -6.21 -2.17
CA CYS A 10 -9.90 -6.15 -2.88
C CYS A 10 -8.92 -5.17 -2.22
N ILE A 11 -9.40 -4.00 -1.76
CA ILE A 11 -8.58 -3.01 -1.05
C ILE A 11 -8.05 -3.59 0.27
N LEU A 12 -8.92 -4.26 1.04
CA LEU A 12 -8.52 -4.93 2.28
C LEU A 12 -7.49 -6.03 2.03
N ALA A 13 -7.73 -6.90 1.05
CA ALA A 13 -6.81 -7.97 0.69
C ALA A 13 -5.44 -7.41 0.24
N ALA A 14 -5.43 -6.35 -0.56
CA ALA A 14 -4.21 -5.68 -0.99
C ALA A 14 -3.46 -5.01 0.17
N ALA A 15 -4.17 -4.39 1.10
CA ALA A 15 -3.59 -3.75 2.29
C ALA A 15 -2.89 -4.76 3.19
N ILE A 16 -3.53 -5.91 3.45
CA ILE A 16 -2.97 -7.03 4.22
C ILE A 16 -1.74 -7.60 3.50
N TYR A 17 -1.85 -7.82 2.19
CA TYR A 17 -0.73 -8.32 1.39
C TYR A 17 0.48 -7.39 1.48
N LEU A 18 0.30 -6.08 1.27
CA LEU A 18 1.37 -5.09 1.39
C LEU A 18 1.98 -5.06 2.80
N LEU A 19 1.17 -5.26 3.84
CA LEU A 19 1.64 -5.29 5.23
C LEU A 19 2.53 -6.51 5.49
N VAL A 20 2.08 -7.70 5.07
CA VAL A 20 2.84 -8.95 5.18
C VAL A 20 4.15 -8.86 4.41
N VAL A 21 4.09 -8.34 3.18
CA VAL A 21 5.28 -8.18 2.34
C VAL A 21 6.23 -7.12 2.91
N GLY A 22 5.73 -6.00 3.43
CA GLY A 22 6.55 -5.00 4.11
C GLY A 22 7.30 -5.59 5.31
N ILE A 23 6.63 -6.35 6.16
CA ILE A 23 7.24 -7.05 7.30
C ILE A 23 8.26 -8.09 6.82
N GLY A 24 7.92 -8.86 5.78
CA GLY A 24 8.81 -9.85 5.16
C GLY A 24 10.07 -9.23 4.59
N MET A 25 9.97 -8.09 3.90
CA MET A 25 11.11 -7.35 3.35
C MET A 25 12.01 -6.80 4.46
N LYS A 26 11.44 -6.23 5.54
CA LYS A 26 12.24 -5.76 6.69
C LYS A 26 12.96 -6.90 7.41
N LYS A 27 12.32 -8.06 7.55
CA LYS A 27 12.94 -9.23 8.20
C LYS A 27 13.99 -9.91 7.33
N SER A 28 13.76 -10.01 6.02
CA SER A 28 14.69 -10.71 5.11
C SER A 28 15.84 -9.81 4.65
N GLY A 29 15.65 -8.48 4.70
CA GLY A 29 16.60 -7.50 4.15
C GLY A 29 16.73 -7.59 2.63
N LYS A 30 15.83 -8.30 1.95
CA LYS A 30 15.76 -8.49 0.50
C LYS A 30 14.38 -8.12 -0.02
N ILE A 31 14.34 -7.52 -1.20
CA ILE A 31 13.08 -7.16 -1.86
C ILE A 31 12.37 -8.43 -2.29
N HIS A 32 11.07 -8.53 -1.99
CA HIS A 32 10.28 -9.70 -2.38
C HIS A 32 10.04 -9.69 -3.90
N LYS A 33 10.34 -10.79 -4.59
CA LYS A 33 10.20 -10.94 -6.06
C LYS A 33 8.78 -10.66 -6.57
N SER A 34 7.80 -10.76 -5.69
CA SER A 34 6.39 -10.50 -5.97
C SER A 34 6.04 -9.00 -6.04
N VAL A 35 6.92 -8.13 -5.53
CA VAL A 35 6.76 -6.66 -5.60
C VAL A 35 7.55 -6.08 -6.76
N MET A 36 8.69 -6.69 -7.07
CA MET A 36 9.59 -6.23 -8.12
C MET A 36 10.23 -7.42 -8.85
N GLY A 37 10.22 -7.39 -10.18
CA GLY A 37 10.84 -8.43 -10.99
C GLY A 37 12.34 -8.58 -10.67
N GLU A 38 12.84 -9.82 -10.73
CA GLU A 38 14.23 -10.15 -10.35
C GLU A 38 15.29 -9.29 -11.06
N GLU A 39 15.01 -8.86 -12.30
CA GLU A 39 15.90 -8.00 -13.08
C GLU A 39 16.05 -6.60 -12.48
N LEU A 40 14.98 -6.04 -11.91
CA LEU A 40 15.04 -4.74 -11.25
C LEU A 40 15.80 -4.85 -9.93
N ILE A 41 15.57 -5.92 -9.16
CA ILE A 41 16.24 -6.15 -7.87
C ILE A 41 17.77 -6.17 -8.04
N LYS A 42 18.28 -6.78 -9.13
CA LYS A 42 19.72 -6.77 -9.46
C LYS A 42 20.29 -5.37 -9.71
N ASN A 43 19.47 -4.42 -10.14
CA ASN A 43 19.87 -3.03 -10.39
C ASN A 43 19.66 -2.12 -9.16
N CYS A 44 19.23 -2.69 -8.03
CA CYS A 44 19.12 -1.97 -6.78
C CYS A 44 20.52 -1.78 -6.17
N VAL A 45 20.95 -0.52 -6.04
CA VAL A 45 22.28 -0.17 -5.50
C VAL A 45 22.39 -0.54 -4.02
N ASP A 46 21.29 -0.47 -3.27
CA ASP A 46 21.26 -0.81 -1.86
C ASP A 46 19.83 -1.23 -1.42
N GLU A 47 19.55 -2.55 -1.51
CA GLU A 47 18.24 -3.13 -1.20
C GLU A 47 17.79 -2.83 0.23
N LYS A 48 18.71 -2.86 1.20
CA LYS A 48 18.40 -2.63 2.62
C LYS A 48 18.00 -1.18 2.87
N ALA A 49 18.75 -0.24 2.31
CA ALA A 49 18.45 1.18 2.44
C ALA A 49 17.11 1.55 1.77
N PHE A 50 16.77 0.91 0.64
CA PHE A 50 15.47 1.06 -0.01
C PHE A 50 14.33 0.53 0.88
N ILE A 51 14.48 -0.67 1.44
CA ILE A 51 13.49 -1.27 2.34
C ILE A 51 13.29 -0.41 3.58
N ASP A 52 14.35 0.05 4.24
CA ASP A 52 14.23 0.89 5.42
C ASP A 52 13.59 2.26 5.12
N ALA A 53 13.81 2.81 3.92
CA ALA A 53 13.19 4.06 3.49
C ALA A 53 11.70 3.92 3.18
N ILE A 54 11.26 2.79 2.59
CA ILE A 54 9.86 2.58 2.18
C ILE A 54 9.03 1.90 3.27
N TYR A 55 9.62 1.06 4.10
CA TYR A 55 8.93 0.29 5.14
C TYR A 55 7.98 1.13 6.01
N PRO A 56 8.38 2.28 6.60
CA PRO A 56 7.46 3.07 7.41
C PRO A 56 6.26 3.57 6.59
N TRP A 57 6.47 3.94 5.32
CA TRP A 57 5.40 4.39 4.43
C TRP A 57 4.47 3.25 3.99
N MET A 58 5.01 2.05 3.76
CA MET A 58 4.20 0.85 3.51
C MET A 58 3.31 0.52 4.69
N ILE A 59 3.83 0.57 5.92
CA ILE A 59 3.04 0.30 7.13
C ILE A 59 1.94 1.34 7.31
N VAL A 60 2.27 2.63 7.18
CA VAL A 60 1.27 3.71 7.27
C VAL A 60 0.17 3.54 6.22
N PHE A 61 0.55 3.26 4.97
CA PHE A 61 -0.42 3.05 3.88
C PHE A 61 -1.30 1.82 4.12
N SER A 62 -0.71 0.67 4.52
CA SER A 62 -1.45 -0.56 4.79
C SER A 62 -2.44 -0.39 5.95
N ILE A 63 -2.04 0.27 7.04
CA ILE A 63 -2.93 0.53 8.18
C ILE A 63 -4.05 1.48 7.78
N ALA A 64 -3.74 2.57 7.07
CA ALA A 64 -4.75 3.51 6.60
C ALA A 64 -5.74 2.85 5.64
N SER A 65 -5.26 1.98 4.76
CA SER A 65 -6.08 1.20 3.81
C SER A 65 -6.98 0.19 4.52
N LEU A 66 -6.49 -0.46 5.58
CA LEU A 66 -7.30 -1.37 6.40
C LEU A 66 -8.44 -0.62 7.09
N ILE A 67 -8.14 0.52 7.70
CA ILE A 67 -9.15 1.35 8.39
C ILE A 67 -10.20 1.85 7.38
N ALA A 68 -9.76 2.33 6.22
CA ALA A 68 -10.66 2.80 5.17
C ALA A 68 -11.54 1.67 4.62
N GLY A 69 -10.98 0.50 4.35
CA GLY A 69 -11.73 -0.66 3.85
C GLY A 69 -12.73 -1.22 4.87
N ILE A 70 -12.38 -1.28 6.16
CA ILE A 70 -13.30 -1.70 7.23
C ILE A 70 -14.43 -0.67 7.39
N ALA A 71 -14.09 0.62 7.38
CA ALA A 71 -15.07 1.69 7.49
C ALA A 71 -16.04 1.70 6.30
N GLY A 72 -15.55 1.53 5.07
CA GLY A 72 -16.37 1.41 3.86
C GLY A 72 -17.32 0.22 3.93
N PHE A 73 -16.78 -0.96 4.28
CA PHE A 73 -17.58 -2.17 4.42
C PHE A 73 -18.69 -2.05 5.48
N LEU A 74 -18.40 -1.45 6.64
CA LEU A 74 -19.38 -1.20 7.71
C LEU A 74 -20.45 -0.20 7.25
N LEU A 75 -20.07 0.92 6.64
CA LEU A 75 -21.01 1.95 6.19
C LEU A 75 -21.99 1.41 5.13
N ASP A 76 -21.48 0.62 4.19
CA ASP A 76 -22.29 -0.01 3.15
C ASP A 76 -23.21 -1.10 3.70
N TYR A 77 -22.73 -1.89 4.68
CA TYR A 77 -23.53 -2.90 5.37
C TYR A 77 -24.73 -2.28 6.10
N PHE A 78 -24.53 -1.14 6.76
CA PHE A 78 -25.60 -0.42 7.44
C PHE A 78 -26.51 0.39 6.49
N LYS A 79 -26.27 0.37 5.16
CA LYS A 79 -27.00 1.14 4.13
C LYS A 79 -27.14 2.63 4.46
N VAL A 80 -26.19 3.18 5.23
CA VAL A 80 -26.15 4.61 5.51
C VAL A 80 -25.48 5.26 4.30
N ILE A 81 -26.27 5.84 3.39
CA ILE A 81 -25.73 6.76 2.37
C ILE A 81 -25.29 8.00 3.15
N SER A 82 -24.09 7.92 3.71
CA SER A 82 -23.55 8.95 4.57
C SER A 82 -22.57 9.76 3.73
N TRP A 83 -22.82 11.06 3.62
CA TRP A 83 -21.83 12.03 3.13
C TRP A 83 -20.47 11.92 3.84
N ALA A 84 -20.40 11.20 4.97
CA ALA A 84 -19.20 10.79 5.68
C ALA A 84 -18.25 9.84 4.90
N ASN A 85 -18.69 9.17 3.82
CA ASN A 85 -17.81 8.29 3.05
C ASN A 85 -16.85 9.07 2.12
N TYR A 86 -17.27 10.24 1.63
CA TYR A 86 -16.45 11.12 0.79
C TYR A 86 -15.16 11.62 1.48
N PRO A 87 -15.18 12.11 2.74
CA PRO A 87 -13.95 12.50 3.42
C PRO A 87 -13.01 11.32 3.68
N THR A 88 -13.53 10.13 4.01
CA THR A 88 -12.72 8.92 4.22
C THR A 88 -12.01 8.49 2.93
N LEU A 89 -12.73 8.52 1.80
CA LEU A 89 -12.14 8.28 0.47
C LEU A 89 -11.11 9.34 0.10
N GLY A 90 -11.40 10.62 0.37
CA GLY A 90 -10.46 11.72 0.15
C GLY A 90 -9.16 11.55 0.94
N LEU A 91 -9.26 11.20 2.22
CA LEU A 91 -8.10 10.93 3.07
C LEU A 91 -7.31 9.71 2.56
N PHE A 92 -7.99 8.63 2.21
CA PHE A 92 -7.37 7.44 1.64
C PHE A 92 -6.58 7.76 0.36
N LEU A 93 -7.16 8.55 -0.55
CA LEU A 93 -6.49 8.98 -1.78
C LEU A 93 -5.25 9.83 -1.50
N ILE A 94 -5.30 10.75 -0.52
CA ILE A 94 -4.13 11.56 -0.15
C ILE A 94 -3.00 10.67 0.35
N VAL A 95 -3.29 9.72 1.25
CA VAL A 95 -2.28 8.78 1.76
C VAL A 95 -1.75 7.89 0.64
N PHE A 96 -2.61 7.47 -0.30
CA PHE A 96 -2.21 6.70 -1.47
C PHE A 96 -1.27 7.49 -2.41
N PHE A 97 -1.59 8.75 -2.69
CA PHE A 97 -0.73 9.60 -3.51
C PHE A 97 0.63 9.84 -2.84
N LEU A 98 0.66 10.09 -1.53
CA LEU A 98 1.91 10.22 -0.78
C LEU A 98 2.73 8.93 -0.83
N PHE A 99 2.07 7.78 -0.69
CA PHE A 99 2.72 6.48 -0.80
C PHE A 99 3.33 6.27 -2.19
N ILE A 100 2.59 6.52 -3.28
CA ILE A 100 3.11 6.41 -4.65
C ILE A 100 4.28 7.37 -4.86
N PHE A 101 4.15 8.62 -4.42
CA PHE A 101 5.19 9.63 -4.61
C PHE A 101 6.48 9.21 -3.89
N GLN A 102 6.37 8.76 -2.64
CA GLN A 102 7.51 8.32 -1.85
C GLN A 102 8.11 7.02 -2.40
N TYR A 103 7.28 6.09 -2.86
CA TYR A 103 7.72 4.86 -3.53
C TYR A 103 8.51 5.16 -4.80
N ARG A 104 8.00 6.05 -5.66
CA ARG A 104 8.69 6.50 -6.88
C ARG A 104 9.99 7.24 -6.55
N ARG A 105 10.01 8.06 -5.51
CA ARG A 105 11.21 8.79 -5.07
C ARG A 105 12.29 7.84 -4.58
N ALA A 106 11.91 6.82 -3.81
CA ALA A 106 12.82 5.78 -3.39
C ALA A 106 13.30 4.94 -4.57
N LEU A 107 12.42 4.58 -5.52
CA LEU A 107 12.82 3.88 -6.75
C LEU A 107 13.90 4.67 -7.51
N LYS A 108 13.67 5.94 -7.82
CA LYS A 108 14.66 6.79 -8.51
C LYS A 108 15.98 6.96 -7.76
N LYS A 109 15.94 6.88 -6.42
CA LYS A 109 17.14 7.06 -5.58
C LYS A 109 17.99 5.79 -5.50
N TYR A 110 17.35 4.62 -5.52
CA TYR A 110 18.01 3.34 -5.26
C TYR A 110 18.10 2.43 -6.49
N PHE A 111 17.39 2.73 -7.58
CA PHE A 111 17.46 2.02 -8.85
C PHE A 111 18.06 2.93 -9.91
N LYS A 112 19.10 2.43 -10.57
CA LYS A 112 19.94 3.22 -11.49
C LYS A 112 19.32 3.40 -12.88
N ASP A 113 18.26 2.66 -13.20
CA ASP A 113 17.69 2.54 -14.56
C ASP A 113 16.20 2.96 -14.67
N MET A 114 15.70 3.88 -13.83
CA MET A 114 14.32 4.41 -13.90
C MET A 114 14.23 5.94 -13.96
#